data_AF-A0A9E2U6T8-F1
#
_entry.id   AF-A0A9E2U6T8-F1
#
_cell.length_a   1.000
_cell.length_b   1.000
_cell.length_c   1.000
_cell.angle_alpha   90.00
_cell.angle_beta   90.00
_cell.angle_gamma   90.00
#
_symmetry.space_group_name_H-M   'P 1'
#
loop_
_entity.id
_entity.type
_entity.pdbx_description
1 polymer ?
#
loop_
_entity_poly.entity_id
_entity_poly.type
_entity_poly.pdbx_seq_one_letter_code
_entity_poly.pdbx_strand_id
1 'polypeptide(L)'
;MGGGPFYNRYNWLAALRAFYVFTNPLVFIIALVRHSAPPHVRVRTPIGRFTLRLRNFENLKTLFSIFCRHDYRVSSRARYLFLDIGANVGFASAYFLSRNDGNIALCFEPDASNLDHLKANLADFAERATISDQAIHVSDEVSVLYRSPDGKHSSLHLTDRAWLPHQAVTRKFADVLAEAAMIG
;
A
#
# COMPACT_ATOMS: atom_id res chain seq x y z
N MET A 1 28.27 -14.99 0.47
CA MET A 1 27.63 -16.30 0.18
C MET A 1 26.33 -16.34 0.98
N GLY A 2 25.13 -16.56 0.45
CA GLY A 2 24.67 -16.86 -0.90
C GLY A 2 23.14 -16.73 -0.93
N GLY A 3 22.59 -16.61 -2.14
CA GLY A 3 21.15 -16.54 -2.38
C GLY A 3 20.83 -15.71 -3.61
N GLY A 4 21.23 -16.20 -4.79
CA GLY A 4 20.74 -15.63 -6.04
C GLY A 4 19.21 -15.66 -6.10
N PRO A 5 18.58 -14.91 -7.02
CA PRO A 5 17.11 -14.75 -7.11
C PRO A 5 16.30 -16.07 -7.16
N PHE A 6 16.97 -17.19 -7.46
CA PHE A 6 16.43 -18.54 -7.44
C PHE A 6 16.17 -19.15 -6.04
N TYR A 7 16.72 -18.59 -4.95
CA TYR A 7 16.73 -19.25 -3.63
C TYR A 7 15.62 -18.83 -2.64
N ASN A 8 14.73 -17.91 -3.01
CA ASN A 8 13.60 -17.58 -2.14
C ASN A 8 12.34 -18.34 -2.60
N ARG A 9 12.08 -19.51 -1.99
CA ARG A 9 10.86 -20.31 -2.21
C ARG A 9 9.57 -19.49 -2.12
N TYR A 10 9.54 -18.44 -1.30
CA TYR A 10 8.38 -17.57 -1.16
C TYR A 10 8.10 -16.75 -2.42
N ASN A 11 9.13 -16.39 -3.20
CA ASN A 11 8.96 -15.70 -4.48
C ASN A 11 8.39 -16.64 -5.56
N TRP A 12 8.80 -17.91 -5.60
CA TRP A 12 8.23 -18.89 -6.53
C TRP A 12 6.77 -19.22 -6.21
N LEU A 13 6.46 -19.43 -4.92
CA LEU A 13 5.07 -19.59 -4.48
C LEU A 13 4.22 -18.35 -4.79
N ALA A 14 4.78 -17.15 -4.59
CA ALA A 14 4.12 -15.91 -4.95
C ALA A 14 3.88 -15.79 -6.46
N ALA A 15 4.85 -16.20 -7.29
CA ALA A 15 4.71 -16.20 -8.75
C ALA A 15 3.57 -17.13 -9.19
N LEU A 16 3.46 -18.32 -8.60
CA LEU A 16 2.32 -19.22 -8.86
C LEU A 16 1.00 -18.61 -8.38
N ARG A 17 0.97 -17.98 -7.20
CA ARG A 17 -0.22 -17.29 -6.70
C ARG A 17 -0.66 -16.11 -7.56
N ALA A 18 0.26 -15.45 -8.27
CA ALA A 18 -0.10 -14.37 -9.18
C ALA A 18 -1.16 -14.82 -10.21
N PHE A 19 -1.12 -16.08 -10.65
CA PHE A 19 -2.13 -16.66 -11.55
C PHE A 19 -3.52 -16.79 -10.94
N TYR A 20 -3.60 -16.89 -9.61
CA TYR A 20 -4.86 -16.91 -8.87
C TYR A 20 -5.32 -15.52 -8.47
N VAL A 21 -4.40 -14.70 -7.96
CA VAL A 21 -4.63 -13.34 -7.46
C VAL A 21 -5.04 -12.41 -8.58
N PHE A 22 -4.32 -12.38 -9.70
CA PHE A 22 -4.68 -11.52 -10.82
C PHE A 22 -5.80 -12.15 -11.63
N THR A 23 -6.83 -11.36 -11.94
CA THR A 23 -7.92 -11.82 -12.79
C THR A 23 -7.44 -12.10 -14.22
N ASN A 24 -6.47 -11.31 -14.68
CA ASN A 24 -5.76 -11.52 -15.95
C ASN A 24 -4.24 -11.59 -15.67
N PRO A 25 -3.67 -12.80 -15.46
CA PRO A 25 -2.26 -12.93 -15.13
C PRO A 25 -1.31 -12.64 -16.29
N LEU A 26 -1.79 -12.67 -17.54
CA LEU A 26 -0.96 -12.30 -18.70
C LEU A 26 -0.52 -10.84 -18.64
N VAL A 27 -1.39 -9.95 -18.14
CA VAL A 27 -1.06 -8.54 -17.92
C VAL A 27 0.14 -8.40 -16.96
N PHE A 28 0.17 -9.20 -15.90
CA PHE A 28 1.29 -9.22 -14.95
C PHE A 28 2.59 -9.72 -15.61
N ILE A 29 2.53 -10.81 -16.38
CA ILE A 29 3.70 -11.36 -17.07
C ILE A 29 4.26 -10.37 -18.09
N ILE A 30 3.41 -9.79 -18.92
CA ILE A 30 3.80 -8.78 -19.91
C ILE A 30 4.45 -7.58 -19.22
N ALA A 31 3.89 -7.14 -18.09
CA ALA A 31 4.43 -6.03 -17.32
C ALA A 31 5.83 -6.32 -16.75
N LEU A 32 6.07 -7.56 -16.28
CA LEU A 32 7.39 -8.00 -15.85
C LEU A 32 8.41 -8.00 -16.99
N VAL A 33 8.06 -8.58 -18.16
CA VAL A 33 8.95 -8.64 -19.33
C VAL A 33 9.27 -7.24 -19.86
N ARG A 34 8.27 -6.35 -19.88
CA ARG A 34 8.43 -4.98 -20.39
C ARG A 34 9.00 -4.01 -19.35
N HIS A 35 9.23 -4.44 -18.11
CA HIS A 35 9.60 -3.56 -16.99
C HIS A 35 8.70 -2.31 -16.89
N SER A 36 7.41 -2.48 -17.14
CA SER A 36 6.45 -1.38 -17.25
C SER A 36 5.12 -1.79 -16.61
N ALA A 37 4.59 -0.95 -15.72
CA ALA A 37 3.33 -1.25 -15.06
C ALA A 37 2.14 -0.99 -16.00
N PRO A 38 1.12 -1.87 -15.99
CA PRO A 38 -0.16 -1.52 -16.56
C PRO A 38 -0.80 -0.40 -15.72
N PRO A 39 -1.67 0.45 -16.29
CA PRO A 39 -2.32 1.52 -15.53
C PRO A 39 -3.19 0.98 -14.38
N HIS A 40 -3.72 -0.24 -14.54
CA HIS A 40 -4.51 -0.91 -13.52
C HIS A 40 -4.38 -2.43 -13.62
N VAL A 41 -4.68 -3.12 -12.51
CA VAL A 41 -4.84 -4.57 -12.42
C VAL A 41 -6.10 -4.90 -11.62
N ARG A 42 -6.75 -6.01 -11.95
CA ARG A 42 -7.90 -6.52 -11.19
C ARG A 42 -7.47 -7.70 -10.33
N VAL A 43 -7.68 -7.61 -9.02
CA VAL A 43 -7.28 -8.65 -8.06
C VAL A 43 -8.48 -9.43 -7.55
N ARG A 44 -8.26 -10.71 -7.20
CA ARG A 44 -9.21 -11.60 -6.54
C ARG A 44 -8.86 -11.72 -5.06
N THR A 45 -9.88 -11.59 -4.21
CA THR A 45 -9.74 -11.61 -2.75
C THR A 45 -10.85 -12.47 -2.13
N PRO A 46 -10.74 -12.83 -0.83
CA PRO A 46 -11.77 -13.61 -0.16
C PRO A 46 -13.16 -12.99 -0.21
N ILE A 47 -13.27 -11.66 -0.22
CA ILE A 47 -14.56 -10.95 -0.20
C ILE A 47 -14.97 -10.36 -1.56
N GLY A 48 -14.25 -10.66 -2.65
CA GLY A 48 -14.64 -10.21 -3.99
C GLY A 48 -13.48 -9.90 -4.94
N ARG A 49 -13.75 -9.03 -5.91
CA ARG A 49 -12.77 -8.57 -6.89
C ARG A 49 -12.88 -7.07 -7.04
N PHE A 50 -11.74 -6.39 -7.08
CA PHE A 50 -11.67 -4.94 -7.29
C PHE A 50 -10.45 -4.60 -8.15
N THR A 51 -10.40 -3.33 -8.57
CA THR A 51 -9.36 -2.81 -9.45
C THR A 51 -8.41 -1.93 -8.66
N LEU A 52 -7.11 -2.14 -8.85
CA LEU A 52 -6.05 -1.31 -8.31
C LEU A 52 -5.35 -0.59 -9.45
N ARG A 53 -5.21 0.72 -9.34
CA ARG A 53 -4.40 1.58 -10.18
C ARG A 53 -2.94 1.52 -9.74
N LEU A 54 -2.04 1.46 -10.72
CA LEU A 54 -0.60 1.48 -10.49
C LEU A 54 -0.03 2.78 -11.03
N ARG A 55 0.89 3.39 -10.28
CA ARG A 55 1.62 4.58 -10.74
C ARG A 55 2.80 4.20 -11.65
N ASN A 56 3.50 3.13 -11.31
CA ASN A 56 4.77 2.74 -11.95
C ASN A 56 5.13 1.27 -11.71
N PHE A 57 6.25 0.81 -12.28
CA PHE A 57 6.71 -0.57 -12.12
C PHE A 57 7.09 -0.94 -10.68
N GLU A 58 7.55 0.01 -9.87
CA GLU A 58 7.82 -0.23 -8.45
C GLU A 58 6.55 -0.61 -7.68
N ASN A 59 5.44 0.08 -7.96
CA ASN A 59 4.13 -0.25 -7.42
C ASN A 59 3.69 -1.68 -7.78
N LEU A 60 3.97 -2.16 -9.00
CA LEU A 60 3.66 -3.54 -9.38
C LEU A 60 4.39 -4.55 -8.49
N LYS A 61 5.67 -4.28 -8.18
CA LYS A 61 6.47 -5.11 -7.27
C LYS A 61 5.91 -5.07 -5.85
N THR A 62 5.53 -3.89 -5.35
CA THR A 62 4.89 -3.75 -4.04
C THR A 62 3.57 -4.52 -3.96
N LEU A 63 2.73 -4.41 -4.98
CA LEU A 63 1.48 -5.15 -5.07
C LEU A 63 1.72 -6.67 -5.06
N PHE A 64 2.72 -7.14 -5.81
CA PHE A 64 3.12 -8.55 -5.80
C PHE A 64 3.56 -9.02 -4.41
N SER A 65 4.42 -8.25 -3.73
CA SER A 65 4.84 -8.53 -2.36
C SER A 65 3.65 -8.66 -1.40
N ILE A 66 2.68 -7.74 -1.48
CA ILE A 66 1.54 -7.71 -0.57
C ILE A 66 0.55 -8.85 -0.89
N PHE A 67 0.06 -8.92 -2.13
CA PHE A 67 -1.05 -9.82 -2.48
C PHE A 67 -0.61 -11.25 -2.80
N CYS A 68 0.58 -11.44 -3.39
CA CYS A 68 1.04 -12.75 -3.85
C CYS A 68 2.03 -13.39 -2.87
N ARG A 69 3.00 -12.61 -2.37
CA ARG A 69 3.97 -13.11 -1.37
C ARG A 69 3.40 -13.13 0.05
N HIS A 70 2.31 -12.41 0.28
CA HIS A 70 1.62 -12.30 1.56
C HIS A 70 2.51 -11.73 2.67
N ASP A 71 3.28 -10.68 2.37
CA ASP A 71 4.16 -10.02 3.34
C ASP A 71 3.38 -9.47 4.56
N TYR A 72 2.10 -9.15 4.36
CA TYR A 72 1.19 -8.67 5.41
C TYR A 72 0.09 -9.69 5.74
N ARG A 73 0.40 -10.99 5.73
CA ARG A 73 -0.61 -12.03 5.99
C ARG A 73 -1.34 -11.79 7.31
N VAL A 74 -2.66 -11.66 7.25
CA VAL A 74 -3.57 -11.56 8.39
C VAL A 74 -4.66 -12.63 8.29
N SER A 75 -5.27 -12.96 9.43
CA SER A 75 -6.41 -13.88 9.48
C SER A 75 -7.64 -13.25 8.81
N SER A 76 -8.39 -14.03 8.04
CA SER A 76 -9.70 -13.61 7.51
C SER A 76 -10.86 -13.90 8.46
N ARG A 77 -10.60 -14.59 9.59
CA ARG A 77 -11.64 -15.03 10.55
C ARG A 77 -11.98 -14.00 11.62
N ALA A 78 -11.11 -13.03 11.84
CA ALA A 78 -11.30 -11.98 12.83
C ALA A 78 -11.40 -10.64 12.12
N ARG A 79 -12.15 -9.73 12.75
CA ARG A 79 -12.24 -8.33 12.37
C ARG A 79 -11.08 -7.56 13.01
N TYR A 80 -10.50 -6.65 12.25
CA TYR A 80 -9.40 -5.79 12.71
C TYR A 80 -9.65 -4.33 12.33
N LEU A 81 -9.12 -3.44 13.17
CA LEU A 81 -8.84 -2.05 12.84
C LEU A 81 -7.37 -1.95 12.44
N PHE A 82 -7.10 -1.47 11.24
CA PHE A 82 -5.74 -1.27 10.72
C PHE A 82 -5.36 0.19 10.78
N LEU A 83 -4.18 0.46 11.30
CA LEU A 83 -3.52 1.76 11.21
C LEU A 83 -2.41 1.67 10.15
N ASP A 84 -2.64 2.25 8.98
CA ASP A 84 -1.73 2.21 7.84
C ASP A 84 -0.98 3.54 7.70
N ILE A 85 0.17 3.63 8.38
CA ILE A 85 1.02 4.81 8.40
C ILE A 85 1.99 4.76 7.21
N GLY A 86 1.88 5.74 6.31
CA GLY A 86 2.57 5.69 5.02
C GLY A 86 1.82 4.78 4.03
N ALA A 87 0.50 4.95 3.96
CA ALA A 87 -0.39 4.12 3.14
C ALA A 87 -0.03 4.13 1.65
N ASN A 88 0.78 5.08 1.19
CA ASN A 88 1.27 5.22 -0.18
C ASN A 88 0.08 5.20 -1.15
N VAL A 89 0.14 4.43 -2.22
CA VAL A 89 -0.98 4.25 -3.16
C VAL A 89 -2.09 3.30 -2.64
N GLY A 90 -2.04 2.84 -1.39
CA GLY A 90 -3.16 2.11 -0.75
C GLY A 90 -3.20 0.61 -0.94
N PHE A 91 -2.13 -0.04 -1.41
CA PHE A 91 -2.17 -1.49 -1.64
C PHE A 91 -2.26 -2.31 -0.34
N ALA A 92 -1.60 -1.88 0.72
CA ALA A 92 -1.66 -2.57 2.01
C ALA A 92 -3.06 -2.43 2.62
N SER A 93 -3.59 -1.20 2.68
CA SER A 93 -4.96 -0.93 3.15
C SER A 93 -6.01 -1.70 2.34
N ALA A 94 -5.94 -1.67 0.99
CA ALA A 94 -6.85 -2.45 0.15
C ALA A 94 -6.71 -3.97 0.38
N TYR A 95 -5.49 -4.46 0.63
CA TYR A 95 -5.28 -5.86 0.99
C TYR A 95 -5.98 -6.22 2.30
N PHE A 96 -5.82 -5.41 3.34
CA PHE A 96 -6.44 -5.60 4.66
C PHE A 96 -7.97 -5.55 4.59
N LEU A 97 -8.52 -4.51 3.97
CA LEU A 97 -9.97 -4.29 3.80
C LEU A 97 -10.64 -5.40 2.98
N SER A 98 -9.87 -6.10 2.15
CA SER A 98 -10.34 -7.18 1.30
C SER A 98 -10.16 -8.59 1.86
N ARG A 99 -9.61 -8.74 3.08
CA ARG A 99 -9.54 -10.05 3.76
C ARG A 99 -10.81 -10.40 4.52
N ASN A 100 -11.53 -9.39 5.02
CA ASN A 100 -12.75 -9.51 5.82
C ASN A 100 -13.58 -8.23 5.65
N ASP A 101 -14.89 -8.36 5.50
CA ASP A 101 -15.84 -7.27 5.28
C ASP A 101 -16.06 -6.39 6.51
N GLY A 102 -15.75 -6.91 7.71
CA GLY A 102 -15.73 -6.13 8.95
C GLY A 102 -14.47 -5.27 9.14
N ASN A 103 -13.39 -5.48 8.39
CA ASN A 103 -12.16 -4.74 8.61
C ASN A 103 -12.34 -3.24 8.33
N ILE A 104 -11.70 -2.40 9.15
CA ILE A 104 -11.62 -0.95 8.99
C ILE A 104 -10.14 -0.55 8.84
N ALA A 105 -9.85 0.48 8.04
CA ALA A 105 -8.51 1.03 7.90
C ALA A 105 -8.50 2.55 8.08
N LEU A 106 -7.58 3.03 8.92
CA LEU A 106 -7.20 4.43 9.02
C LEU A 106 -5.86 4.60 8.27
N CYS A 107 -5.90 5.33 7.16
CA CYS A 107 -4.81 5.43 6.20
C CYS A 107 -4.20 6.83 6.25
N PHE A 108 -2.88 6.93 6.44
CA PHE A 108 -2.17 8.20 6.53
C PHE A 108 -1.13 8.27 5.41
N GLU A 109 -1.27 9.24 4.50
CA GLU A 109 -0.34 9.44 3.40
C GLU A 109 -0.16 10.94 3.12
N PRO A 110 1.01 11.52 3.46
CA PRO A 110 1.26 12.94 3.23
C PRO A 110 1.61 13.30 1.79
N ASP A 111 2.17 12.39 0.98
CA ASP A 111 2.57 12.71 -0.40
C ASP A 111 1.34 12.85 -1.30
N ALA A 112 1.04 14.10 -1.68
CA ALA A 112 -0.02 14.42 -2.63
C ALA A 112 0.01 13.59 -3.93
N SER A 113 1.21 13.20 -4.40
CA SER A 113 1.34 12.37 -5.61
C SER A 113 0.92 10.91 -5.41
N ASN A 114 0.84 10.44 -4.17
CA ASN A 114 0.29 9.13 -3.82
C ASN A 114 -1.19 9.21 -3.43
N LEU A 115 -1.63 10.33 -2.83
CA LEU A 115 -3.00 10.51 -2.35
C LEU A 115 -4.07 10.27 -3.42
N ASP A 116 -3.87 10.74 -4.65
CA ASP A 116 -4.84 10.51 -5.72
C ASP A 116 -4.99 9.03 -6.07
N HIS A 117 -3.88 8.29 -6.05
CA HIS A 117 -3.89 6.84 -6.24
C HIS A 117 -4.49 6.12 -5.03
N LEU A 118 -4.18 6.55 -3.81
CA LEU A 118 -4.76 6.02 -2.57
C LEU A 118 -6.29 6.13 -2.60
N LYS A 119 -6.81 7.33 -2.84
CA LYS A 119 -8.26 7.59 -2.94
C LYS A 119 -8.91 6.72 -4.01
N ALA A 120 -8.30 6.63 -5.20
CA ALA A 120 -8.83 5.80 -6.27
C ALA A 120 -8.81 4.30 -5.94
N ASN A 121 -7.77 3.82 -5.26
CA ASN A 121 -7.61 2.41 -4.89
C ASN A 121 -8.48 1.98 -3.72
N LEU A 122 -8.89 2.92 -2.87
CA LEU A 122 -9.78 2.67 -1.74
C LEU A 122 -11.24 3.08 -2.00
N ALA A 123 -11.57 3.51 -3.22
CA ALA A 123 -12.92 3.94 -3.58
C ALA A 123 -13.98 2.85 -3.30
N ASP A 124 -13.70 1.59 -3.64
CA ASP A 124 -14.59 0.44 -3.38
C ASP A 124 -14.73 0.11 -1.86
N PHE A 125 -13.96 0.78 -1.01
CA PHE A 125 -13.92 0.57 0.45
C PHE A 125 -14.20 1.85 1.24
N ALA A 126 -14.74 2.90 0.62
CA ALA A 126 -14.89 4.22 1.23
C ALA A 126 -15.65 4.22 2.57
N GLU A 127 -16.59 3.30 2.78
CA GLU A 127 -17.34 3.17 4.03
C GLU A 127 -16.51 2.61 5.20
N ARG A 128 -15.35 1.99 4.91
CA ARG A 128 -14.49 1.32 5.90
C ARG A 128 -13.05 1.81 5.84
N ALA A 129 -12.76 2.80 5.02
CA ALA A 129 -11.45 3.38 4.83
C ALA A 129 -11.50 4.89 5.07
N THR A 130 -10.83 5.34 6.13
CA THR A 130 -10.62 6.77 6.39
C THR A 130 -9.25 7.16 5.89
N ILE A 131 -9.16 8.19 5.05
CA ILE A 131 -7.90 8.69 4.51
C ILE A 131 -7.58 10.04 5.14
N SER A 132 -6.36 10.19 5.65
CA SER A 132 -5.77 11.43 6.13
C SER A 132 -4.54 11.76 5.30
N ASP A 133 -4.40 13.01 4.88
CA ASP A 133 -3.26 13.55 4.15
C ASP A 133 -2.13 14.05 5.10
N GLN A 134 -2.16 13.63 6.36
CA GLN A 134 -1.21 14.05 7.37
C GLN A 134 -0.12 13.00 7.57
N ALA A 135 1.10 13.46 7.82
CA ALA A 135 2.18 12.62 8.31
C ALA A 135 1.99 12.33 9.81
N ILE A 136 2.36 11.14 10.28
CA ILE A 136 2.32 10.85 11.72
C ILE A 136 3.64 11.25 12.39
N HIS A 137 3.54 11.99 13.49
CA HIS A 137 4.70 12.51 14.23
C HIS A 137 4.44 12.54 15.76
N VAL A 138 5.41 13.03 16.53
CA VAL A 138 5.30 13.25 17.99
C VAL A 138 4.70 14.60 18.35
N SER A 139 4.56 15.50 17.38
CA SER A 139 4.00 16.86 17.52
C SER A 139 3.12 17.20 16.32
N ASP A 140 2.20 18.15 16.51
CA ASP A 140 1.39 18.74 15.44
C ASP A 140 2.13 19.98 14.94
N GLU A 141 2.65 19.89 13.72
CA GLU A 141 3.47 20.92 13.10
C GLU A 141 3.41 20.80 11.57
N VAL A 142 4.13 21.68 10.88
CA VAL A 142 4.42 21.52 9.46
C VAL A 142 5.88 21.11 9.36
N SER A 143 6.14 19.97 8.73
CA SER A 143 7.49 19.45 8.52
C SER A 143 7.79 19.31 7.02
N VAL A 144 9.08 19.21 6.70
CA VAL A 144 9.53 18.95 5.32
C VAL A 144 9.84 17.48 5.18
N LEU A 145 9.05 16.80 4.36
CA LEU A 145 9.29 15.44 3.93
C LEU A 145 9.98 15.46 2.57
N TYR A 146 11.19 14.91 2.50
CA TYR A 146 11.83 14.64 1.22
C TYR A 146 11.26 13.35 0.64
N ARG A 147 10.93 13.36 -0.65
CA ARG A 147 10.34 12.23 -1.36
C ARG A 147 11.09 11.89 -2.64
N SER A 148 10.92 10.65 -3.08
CA SER A 148 11.40 10.19 -4.37
C SER A 148 10.40 10.54 -5.49
N PRO A 149 10.86 10.78 -6.74
CA PRO A 149 9.95 11.04 -7.87
C PRO A 149 8.96 9.90 -8.16
N ASP A 150 9.32 8.67 -7.81
CA ASP A 150 8.48 7.48 -7.99
C ASP A 150 7.47 7.25 -6.84
N GLY A 151 7.51 8.09 -5.79
CA GLY A 151 6.61 8.02 -4.63
C GLY A 151 6.85 6.85 -3.68
N LYS A 152 7.96 6.11 -3.84
CA LYS A 152 8.26 4.91 -3.04
C LYS A 152 9.00 5.23 -1.74
N HIS A 153 9.87 6.23 -1.77
CA HIS A 153 10.76 6.54 -0.67
C HIS A 153 10.48 7.94 -0.15
N SER A 154 10.51 8.08 1.17
CA SER A 154 10.43 9.35 1.86
C SER A 154 11.36 9.38 3.07
N SER A 155 11.77 10.57 3.48
CA SER A 155 12.74 10.80 4.55
C SER A 155 12.58 12.20 5.14
N LEU A 156 12.87 12.35 6.43
CA LEU A 156 12.96 13.68 7.10
C LEU A 156 14.24 14.43 6.72
N HIS A 157 15.20 13.74 6.14
CA HIS A 157 16.48 14.30 5.69
C HIS A 157 16.68 14.05 4.20
N LEU A 158 17.41 14.96 3.55
CA LEU A 158 17.82 14.79 2.16
C LEU A 158 18.66 13.51 2.01
N THR A 159 18.34 12.69 1.02
CA THR A 159 19.08 11.46 0.69
C THR A 159 19.15 11.27 -0.82
N ASP A 160 20.05 10.40 -1.29
CA ASP A 160 20.14 10.01 -2.70
C ASP A 160 18.86 9.36 -3.25
N ARG A 161 17.98 8.85 -2.37
CA ARG A 161 16.72 8.21 -2.75
C ARG A 161 15.51 9.12 -2.61
N ALA A 162 15.59 10.14 -1.78
CA ALA A 162 14.49 11.05 -1.49
C ALA A 162 15.04 12.46 -1.31
N TRP A 163 14.79 13.33 -2.30
CA TRP A 163 15.38 14.66 -2.38
C TRP A 163 14.40 15.75 -2.83
N LEU A 164 13.21 15.39 -3.31
CA LEU A 164 12.18 16.38 -3.65
C LEU A 164 11.50 16.84 -2.37
N PRO A 165 11.58 18.12 -1.97
CA PRO A 165 10.93 18.58 -0.76
C PRO A 165 9.41 18.63 -0.93
N HIS A 166 8.69 18.31 0.14
CA HIS A 166 7.25 18.43 0.25
C HIS A 166 6.88 18.86 1.67
N GLN A 167 6.06 19.90 1.81
CA GLN A 167 5.54 20.30 3.11
C GLN A 167 4.38 19.37 3.48
N ALA A 168 4.51 18.72 4.64
CA ALA A 168 3.49 17.84 5.18
C ALA A 168 3.03 18.38 6.53
N VAL A 169 1.70 18.50 6.69
CA VAL A 169 1.11 18.70 8.01
C VAL A 169 1.25 17.41 8.79
N THR A 170 1.71 17.49 10.03
CA THR A 170 1.83 16.33 10.90
C THR A 170 0.66 16.24 11.88
N ARG A 171 0.39 15.02 12.32
CA ARG A 171 -0.55 14.70 13.39
C ARG A 171 0.15 13.86 14.46
N LYS A 172 -0.10 14.19 15.72
CA LYS A 172 0.40 13.40 16.85
C LYS A 172 -0.10 11.97 16.81
N PHE A 173 0.83 11.04 16.96
CA PHE A 173 0.51 9.60 17.04
C PHE A 173 -0.40 9.27 18.24
N ALA A 174 -0.23 9.96 19.37
CA ALA A 174 -1.08 9.74 20.55
C ALA A 174 -2.56 10.02 20.27
N ASP A 175 -2.86 11.08 19.51
CA ASP A 175 -4.23 11.47 19.17
C ASP A 175 -4.85 10.47 18.18
N VAL A 176 -4.04 9.94 17.26
CA VAL A 176 -4.45 8.87 16.33
C VAL A 176 -4.77 7.58 17.07
N LEU A 177 -3.99 7.21 18.08
CA LEU A 177 -4.27 6.04 18.92
C LEU A 177 -5.54 6.24 19.75
N ALA A 178 -5.75 7.43 20.31
CA ALA A 178 -6.95 7.76 21.07
C ALA A 178 -8.20 7.68 20.18
N GLU A 179 -8.15 8.21 18.96
CA GLU A 179 -9.25 8.09 17.99
C GLU A 179 -9.52 6.63 17.59
N ALA A 180 -8.46 5.86 17.30
CA ALA A 180 -8.59 4.45 16.94
C ALA A 180 -9.25 3.62 18.05
N ALA A 181 -8.94 3.92 19.32
CA ALA A 181 -9.55 3.25 20.47
C ALA A 181 -11.06 3.54 20.63
N MET A 182 -11.59 4.60 20.01
CA MET A 182 -13.02 4.91 20.02
C MET A 182 -13.79 4.19 18.90
N ILE A 183 -13.09 3.63 17.91
CA ILE A 183 -13.68 2.90 16.77
C ILE A 183 -13.77 1.38 17.04
N GLY A 184 -12.80 0.85 17.81
CA GLY A 184 -12.68 -0.57 18.15
C GLY A 184 -13.50 -0.97 19.36
#